data_AF-A0A226CX89-F1
#
_entry.id   AF-A0A226CX89-F1
#
_cell.length_a   1.000
_cell.length_b   1.000
_cell.length_c   1.000
_cell.angle_alpha   90.00
_cell.angle_beta   90.00
_cell.angle_gamma   90.00
#
_symmetry.space_group_name_H-M   'P 1'
#
loop_
_entity.id
_entity.type
_entity.pdbx_description
1 polymer ?
#
loop_
_entity_poly.entity_id
_entity_poly.type
_entity_poly.pdbx_seq_one_letter_code
_entity_poly.pdbx_strand_id
1 'polypeptide(L)'
;MFTLFALLPWKSTILPYSALFVTISFVLYLVSKHIRYDFGREFVLNLFCSMQGRKSLWVSDPALARRLLSSSSSKGSGIEQILSTKAFLPIISLESVNGDQWERMKENFLTLKTHLPPLDELAKIAGTTAESYLEKEEIIDSRALSKLIVEIMQTWLFGDSGEVSDEVIAAIEEWRKEIAIKGRGGDEVKALAVSWIQGKIRRNRKYFEIFGEKWFTDAEYWSDWQWLSAHALRSASQRLTRLNYK
;
A
#
# COMPACT_ATOMS: atom_id res chain seq x y z
N MET A 1 2.97 69.22 -38.42
CA MET A 1 3.02 68.20 -37.35
C MET A 1 2.16 67.03 -37.79
N PHE A 2 2.72 66.14 -38.61
CA PHE A 2 2.05 64.94 -39.11
C PHE A 2 2.47 63.75 -38.24
N THR A 3 1.56 63.24 -37.44
CA THR A 3 1.76 62.03 -36.63
C THR A 3 1.61 60.80 -37.52
N LEU A 4 2.71 60.06 -37.58
CA LEU A 4 2.96 58.89 -38.40
C LEU A 4 2.08 57.71 -37.92
N PHE A 5 1.24 57.19 -38.81
CA PHE A 5 0.66 55.85 -38.69
C PHE A 5 1.79 54.83 -38.86
N ALA A 6 2.36 54.36 -37.75
CA ALA A 6 3.25 53.20 -37.76
C ALA A 6 2.42 51.93 -37.57
N LEU A 7 2.06 51.31 -38.70
CA LEU A 7 1.65 49.92 -38.79
C LEU A 7 2.76 49.04 -38.19
N LEU A 8 2.61 48.66 -36.93
CA LEU A 8 3.43 47.60 -36.33
C LEU A 8 3.12 46.31 -37.10
N PRO A 9 4.14 45.62 -37.65
CA PRO A 9 3.91 44.34 -38.31
C PRO A 9 3.47 43.37 -37.23
N TRP A 10 2.24 42.89 -37.32
CA TRP A 10 1.73 41.76 -36.55
C TRP A 10 2.63 40.56 -36.88
N LYS A 11 3.68 40.37 -36.08
CA LYS A 11 4.67 39.33 -36.32
C LYS A 11 3.97 37.97 -36.31
N SER A 12 3.99 37.32 -37.47
CA SER A 12 3.52 35.95 -37.74
C SER A 12 4.18 34.88 -36.87
N THR A 13 5.13 35.24 -36.01
CA THR A 13 5.80 34.35 -35.07
C THR A 13 5.00 34.11 -33.78
N ILE A 14 4.04 34.96 -33.40
CA ILE A 14 3.27 34.74 -32.15
C ILE A 14 2.20 33.63 -32.32
N LEU A 15 1.59 33.54 -33.52
CA LEU A 15 0.61 32.50 -33.87
C LEU A 15 1.14 31.05 -33.76
N PRO A 16 2.34 30.70 -34.25
CA PRO A 16 2.84 29.34 -34.15
C PRO A 16 3.18 28.94 -32.71
N TYR A 17 3.64 29.85 -31.85
CA TYR A 17 3.90 29.52 -30.44
C TYR A 17 2.61 29.32 -29.64
N SER A 18 1.59 30.13 -29.87
CA SER A 18 0.29 29.94 -29.22
C SER A 18 -0.41 28.67 -29.73
N ALA A 19 -0.35 28.38 -31.03
CA ALA A 19 -0.86 27.13 -31.60
C ALA A 19 -0.10 25.90 -31.06
N LEU A 20 1.24 25.99 -30.93
CA LEU A 20 2.06 24.94 -30.34
C LEU A 20 1.71 24.73 -28.86
N PHE A 21 1.57 25.81 -28.08
CA PHE A 21 1.19 25.74 -26.68
C PHE A 21 -0.19 25.13 -26.50
N VAL A 22 -1.20 25.56 -27.26
CA VAL A 22 -2.56 24.99 -27.24
C VAL A 22 -2.54 23.51 -27.62
N THR A 23 -1.75 23.14 -28.63
CA THR A 23 -1.61 21.74 -29.05
C THR A 23 -0.96 20.90 -27.95
N ILE A 24 0.12 21.39 -27.33
CA ILE A 24 0.80 20.71 -26.21
C ILE A 24 -0.16 20.59 -25.02
N SER A 25 -0.86 21.66 -24.64
CA SER A 25 -1.84 21.63 -23.53
C SER A 25 -3.01 20.69 -23.83
N PHE A 26 -3.49 20.64 -25.06
CA PHE A 26 -4.56 19.73 -25.47
C PHE A 26 -4.10 18.28 -25.46
N VAL A 27 -2.90 17.99 -25.95
CA VAL A 27 -2.28 16.67 -25.86
C VAL A 27 -2.07 16.27 -24.39
N LEU A 28 -1.56 17.16 -23.54
CA LEU A 28 -1.41 16.90 -22.10
C LEU A 28 -2.76 16.67 -21.42
N TYR A 29 -3.80 17.41 -21.80
CA TYR A 29 -5.16 17.21 -21.30
C TYR A 29 -5.72 15.84 -21.71
N LEU A 30 -5.63 15.48 -22.99
CA LEU A 30 -6.07 14.19 -23.51
C LEU A 30 -5.28 13.04 -22.87
N VAL A 31 -3.96 13.16 -22.78
CA VAL A 31 -3.11 12.18 -22.10
C VAL A 31 -3.49 12.08 -20.62
N SER A 32 -3.73 13.19 -19.90
CA SER A 32 -4.14 13.14 -18.49
C SER A 32 -5.49 12.45 -18.26
N LYS A 33 -6.45 12.65 -19.18
CA LYS A 33 -7.77 12.01 -19.15
C LYS A 33 -7.69 10.55 -19.56
N HIS A 34 -6.86 10.21 -20.56
CA HIS A 34 -6.72 8.87 -21.13
C HIS A 34 -5.64 8.01 -20.47
N ILE A 35 -4.77 8.54 -19.61
CA ILE A 35 -3.86 7.75 -18.75
C ILE A 35 -4.66 6.81 -17.84
N ARG A 36 -5.90 7.17 -17.50
CA ARG A 36 -6.83 6.29 -16.77
C ARG A 36 -7.40 5.14 -17.62
N TYR A 37 -7.28 5.20 -18.95
CA TYR A 37 -7.76 4.21 -19.90
C TYR A 37 -6.59 3.42 -20.50
N ASP A 38 -6.85 2.19 -20.95
CA ASP A 38 -5.79 1.23 -21.34
C ASP A 38 -4.81 1.79 -22.38
N PHE A 39 -5.30 2.49 -23.40
CA PHE A 39 -4.47 3.06 -24.48
C PHE A 39 -3.45 4.10 -23.99
N GLY A 40 -3.85 5.01 -23.08
CA GLY A 40 -2.95 6.05 -22.58
C GLY A 40 -1.85 5.48 -21.69
N ARG A 41 -2.18 4.46 -20.87
CA ARG A 41 -1.19 3.73 -20.07
C ARG A 41 -0.20 2.99 -20.97
N GLU A 42 -0.69 2.31 -22.01
CA GLU A 42 0.16 1.60 -22.96
C GLU A 42 1.16 2.50 -23.66
N PHE A 43 0.70 3.63 -24.18
CA PHE A 43 1.56 4.60 -24.85
C PHE A 43 2.66 5.13 -23.92
N VAL A 44 2.31 5.56 -22.70
CA VAL A 44 3.27 6.11 -21.74
C VAL A 44 4.31 5.07 -21.33
N LEU A 45 3.88 3.84 -21.03
CA LEU A 45 4.80 2.77 -20.62
C LEU A 45 5.69 2.28 -21.77
N ASN A 46 5.15 2.19 -22.99
CA ASN A 46 5.94 1.84 -24.18
C ASN A 46 7.00 2.90 -24.47
N LEU A 47 6.64 4.18 -24.39
CA LEU A 47 7.60 5.29 -24.53
C LEU A 47 8.69 5.21 -23.46
N PHE A 48 8.31 4.97 -22.21
CA PHE A 48 9.25 4.83 -21.10
C PHE A 48 10.22 3.65 -21.30
N CYS A 49 9.72 2.47 -21.68
CA CYS A 49 10.55 1.31 -22.00
C CYS A 49 11.51 1.62 -23.16
N SER A 50 11.03 2.29 -24.21
CA SER A 50 11.85 2.70 -25.34
C SER A 50 12.96 3.67 -24.94
N MET A 51 12.68 4.65 -24.07
CA MET A 51 13.69 5.57 -23.54
C MET A 51 14.77 4.85 -22.73
N GLN A 52 14.45 3.71 -22.12
CA GLN A 52 15.41 2.85 -21.41
C GLN A 52 16.09 1.81 -22.32
N GLY A 53 15.84 1.84 -23.64
CA GLY A 53 16.35 0.83 -24.58
C GLY A 53 15.78 -0.57 -24.35
N ARG A 54 14.62 -0.68 -23.68
CA ARG A 54 13.96 -1.95 -23.35
C ARG A 54 12.73 -2.16 -24.23
N LYS A 55 12.45 -3.42 -24.58
CA LYS A 55 11.19 -3.79 -25.24
C LYS A 55 10.10 -3.98 -24.19
N SER A 56 8.92 -3.40 -24.43
CA SER A 56 7.72 -3.68 -23.66
C SER A 56 6.95 -4.84 -24.29
N LEU A 57 6.38 -5.69 -23.44
CA LEU A 57 5.51 -6.78 -23.86
C LEU A 57 4.27 -6.76 -22.97
N TRP A 58 3.10 -6.62 -23.59
CA TRP A 58 1.82 -6.68 -22.90
C TRP A 58 1.34 -8.13 -22.85
N VAL A 59 1.09 -8.63 -21.64
CA VAL A 59 0.67 -10.02 -21.41
C VAL A 59 -0.75 -10.02 -20.90
N SER A 60 -1.68 -10.51 -21.74
CA SER A 60 -3.10 -10.61 -21.39
C SER A 60 -3.51 -12.00 -20.92
N ASP A 61 -2.74 -13.04 -21.27
CA ASP A 61 -3.01 -14.41 -20.83
C ASP A 61 -2.62 -14.58 -19.35
N PRO A 62 -3.56 -14.94 -18.46
CA PRO A 62 -3.27 -15.15 -17.03
C PRO A 62 -2.26 -16.28 -16.78
N ALA A 63 -2.25 -17.34 -17.60
CA ALA A 63 -1.34 -18.46 -17.40
C ALA A 63 0.10 -18.04 -17.71
N LEU A 64 0.32 -17.36 -18.84
CA LEU A 64 1.61 -16.77 -19.20
C LEU A 64 2.05 -15.71 -18.18
N ALA A 65 1.15 -14.82 -17.75
CA ALA A 65 1.45 -13.81 -16.74
C ALA A 65 1.95 -14.45 -15.44
N ARG A 66 1.28 -15.51 -14.97
CA ARG A 66 1.69 -16.25 -13.78
C ARG A 66 3.06 -16.88 -13.94
N ARG A 67 3.34 -17.51 -15.10
CA ARG A 67 4.66 -18.10 -15.40
C ARG A 67 5.76 -17.03 -15.38
N LEU A 68 5.54 -15.90 -16.04
CA LEU A 68 6.50 -14.80 -16.08
C LEU A 68 6.75 -14.21 -14.69
N LEU A 69 5.69 -13.92 -13.93
CA LEU A 69 5.79 -13.42 -12.55
C LEU A 69 6.48 -14.42 -11.62
N SER A 70 6.27 -15.73 -11.81
CA SER A 70 6.95 -16.77 -11.02
C SER A 70 8.42 -16.97 -11.41
N SER A 71 8.82 -16.56 -12.61
CA SER A 71 10.17 -16.80 -13.14
C SER A 71 11.18 -15.72 -12.74
N SER A 72 10.73 -14.61 -12.15
CA SER A 72 11.57 -13.50 -11.74
C SER A 72 11.37 -13.18 -10.26
N SER A 73 12.46 -13.15 -9.50
CA SER A 73 12.50 -12.61 -8.13
C SER A 73 12.61 -11.08 -8.10
N SER A 74 12.68 -10.43 -9.27
CA SER A 74 12.79 -8.99 -9.40
C SER A 74 11.63 -8.41 -10.20
N LYS A 75 11.03 -7.35 -9.67
CA LYS A 75 10.04 -6.51 -10.35
C LYS A 75 10.68 -5.53 -11.35
N GLY A 76 12.01 -5.50 -11.36
CA GLY A 76 12.81 -4.58 -12.16
C GLY A 76 12.95 -3.19 -11.51
N SER A 77 13.92 -2.42 -11.98
CA SER A 77 14.25 -1.07 -11.49
C SER A 77 13.47 0.04 -12.21
N GLY A 78 12.42 -0.31 -12.95
CA GLY A 78 11.76 0.60 -13.90
C GLY A 78 10.70 1.46 -13.24
N ILE A 79 9.44 1.05 -13.41
CA ILE A 79 8.26 1.82 -13.01
C ILE A 79 8.24 2.07 -11.49
N GLU A 80 8.53 1.05 -10.67
CA GLU A 80 8.45 1.19 -9.22
C GLU A 80 9.49 2.18 -8.66
N GLN A 81 10.74 2.12 -9.14
CA GLN A 81 11.79 2.99 -8.62
C GLN A 81 11.68 4.45 -9.10
N ILE A 82 11.12 4.66 -10.30
CA ILE A 82 11.08 5.98 -10.95
C ILE A 82 9.74 6.68 -10.71
N LEU A 83 8.64 5.94 -10.67
CA LEU A 83 7.28 6.50 -10.61
C LEU A 83 6.56 6.21 -9.29
N SER A 84 7.03 5.25 -8.47
CA SER A 84 6.42 5.03 -7.16
C SER A 84 7.03 5.96 -6.12
N THR A 85 6.16 6.64 -5.39
CA THR A 85 6.53 7.23 -4.11
C THR A 85 6.78 6.10 -3.11
N LYS A 86 7.65 6.34 -2.13
CA LYS A 86 7.83 5.42 -1.00
C LYS A 86 6.58 5.46 -0.11
N ALA A 87 5.52 4.79 -0.58
CA ALA A 87 4.32 4.57 0.21
C ALA A 87 4.70 3.76 1.46
N PHE A 88 4.02 4.01 2.58
CA PHE A 88 4.15 3.24 3.83
C PHE A 88 5.40 3.42 4.68
N LEU A 89 6.42 4.21 4.27
CA LEU A 89 7.55 4.52 5.18
C LEU A 89 7.02 4.97 6.56
N PRO A 90 7.57 4.48 7.68
CA PRO A 90 8.79 3.67 7.78
C PRO A 90 8.63 2.17 7.53
N ILE A 91 7.42 1.67 7.25
CA ILE A 91 7.17 0.26 6.91
C ILE A 91 7.71 -0.05 5.51
N ILE A 92 8.44 -1.15 5.43
CA ILE A 92 8.95 -1.73 4.20
C ILE A 92 8.08 -2.94 3.83
N SER A 93 7.25 -2.81 2.79
CA SER A 93 6.50 -3.96 2.29
C SER A 93 7.42 -4.89 1.49
N LEU A 94 7.28 -6.21 1.69
CA LEU A 94 7.85 -7.23 0.80
C LEU A 94 7.47 -7.01 -0.68
N GLU A 95 6.32 -6.40 -0.93
CA GLU A 95 5.89 -6.07 -2.30
C GLU A 95 6.63 -4.84 -2.85
N SER A 96 7.34 -4.06 -2.03
CA SER A 96 8.00 -2.81 -2.46
C SER A 96 9.52 -2.92 -2.54
N VAL A 97 10.09 -4.09 -2.25
CA VAL A 97 11.55 -4.35 -2.26
C VAL A 97 11.92 -5.44 -3.24
N ASN A 98 13.17 -5.44 -3.70
CA ASN A 98 13.71 -6.37 -4.69
C ASN A 98 15.11 -6.88 -4.28
N GLY A 99 15.55 -7.98 -4.90
CA GLY A 99 16.91 -8.50 -4.76
C GLY A 99 17.22 -9.00 -3.35
N ASP A 100 18.45 -8.77 -2.87
CA ASP A 100 18.95 -9.31 -1.60
C ASP A 100 18.10 -8.88 -0.40
N GLN A 101 17.57 -7.65 -0.40
CA GLN A 101 16.68 -7.17 0.66
C GLN A 101 15.36 -7.95 0.68
N TRP A 102 14.81 -8.26 -0.50
CA TRP A 102 13.59 -9.05 -0.60
C TRP A 102 13.78 -10.47 -0.07
N GLU A 103 14.89 -11.14 -0.43
CA GLU A 103 15.17 -12.49 0.06
C GLU A 103 15.33 -12.50 1.59
N ARG A 104 16.07 -11.54 2.17
CA ARG A 104 16.19 -11.42 3.64
C ARG A 104 14.86 -11.20 4.32
N MET A 105 14.06 -10.25 3.83
CA MET A 105 12.73 -9.98 4.39
C MET A 105 11.81 -11.20 4.28
N LYS A 106 11.87 -11.94 3.16
CA LYS A 106 11.09 -13.15 2.96
C LYS A 106 11.51 -14.26 3.93
N GLU A 107 12.80 -14.43 4.19
CA GLU A 107 13.31 -15.36 5.19
C GLU A 107 12.85 -14.97 6.61
N ASN A 108 12.93 -13.68 6.96
CA ASN A 108 12.39 -13.17 8.23
C ASN A 108 10.89 -13.46 8.35
N PHE A 109 10.12 -13.18 7.30
CA PHE A 109 8.69 -13.45 7.25
C PHE A 109 8.37 -14.94 7.44
N LEU A 110 9.07 -15.82 6.71
CA LEU A 110 8.87 -17.27 6.84
C LEU A 110 9.22 -17.75 8.26
N THR A 111 10.27 -17.21 8.85
CA THR A 111 10.65 -17.49 10.25
C THR A 111 9.56 -17.06 11.21
N LEU A 112 9.05 -15.82 11.09
CA LEU A 112 7.95 -15.32 11.91
C LEU A 112 6.69 -16.17 11.74
N LYS A 113 6.36 -16.56 10.51
CA LYS A 113 5.17 -17.34 10.18
C LYS A 113 5.10 -18.67 10.94
N THR A 114 6.24 -19.32 11.17
CA THR A 114 6.29 -20.58 11.95
C THR A 114 5.92 -20.40 13.43
N HIS A 115 5.96 -19.17 13.94
CA HIS A 115 5.64 -18.84 15.33
C HIS A 115 4.24 -18.25 15.51
N LEU A 116 3.49 -18.04 14.43
CA LEU A 116 2.14 -17.48 14.53
C LEU A 116 1.18 -18.47 15.20
N PRO A 117 0.17 -17.97 15.94
CA PRO A 117 -0.88 -18.82 16.46
C PRO A 117 -1.70 -19.45 15.33
N PRO A 118 -2.40 -20.57 15.59
CA PRO A 118 -3.25 -21.21 14.60
C PRO A 118 -4.32 -20.27 14.04
N LEU A 119 -4.65 -20.43 12.75
CA LEU A 119 -5.69 -19.62 12.10
C LEU A 119 -7.10 -19.94 12.61
N ASP A 120 -7.32 -21.14 13.15
CA ASP A 120 -8.62 -21.51 13.71
C ASP A 120 -8.92 -20.75 15.02
N GLU A 121 -7.88 -20.39 15.79
CA GLU A 121 -8.03 -19.49 16.94
C GLU A 121 -8.42 -18.09 16.51
N LEU A 122 -7.82 -17.57 15.43
CA LEU A 122 -8.21 -16.26 14.87
C LEU A 122 -9.69 -16.24 14.48
N ALA A 123 -10.17 -17.31 13.83
CA ALA A 123 -11.59 -17.39 13.43
C ALA A 123 -12.52 -17.40 14.65
N LYS A 124 -12.16 -18.12 15.72
CA LYS A 124 -12.92 -18.15 16.97
C LYS A 124 -12.94 -16.77 17.64
N ILE A 125 -11.78 -16.14 17.81
CA ILE A 125 -11.65 -14.79 18.40
C ILE A 125 -12.48 -13.80 17.60
N ALA A 126 -12.34 -13.79 16.28
CA ALA A 126 -13.09 -12.89 15.41
C ALA A 126 -14.61 -13.06 15.54
N GLY A 127 -15.11 -14.30 15.62
CA GLY A 127 -16.53 -14.58 15.82
C GLY A 127 -17.03 -14.02 17.15
N THR A 128 -16.38 -14.38 18.27
CA THR A 128 -16.80 -13.93 19.60
C THR A 128 -16.72 -12.42 19.78
N THR A 129 -15.66 -11.77 19.27
CA THR A 129 -15.55 -10.30 19.35
C THR A 129 -16.59 -9.62 18.48
N ALA A 130 -16.86 -10.13 17.26
CA ALA A 130 -17.88 -9.55 16.38
C ALA A 130 -19.29 -9.69 16.98
N GLU A 131 -19.63 -10.84 17.57
CA GLU A 131 -20.91 -11.05 18.27
C GLU A 131 -21.09 -10.03 19.40
N SER A 132 -20.07 -9.82 20.23
CA SER A 132 -20.12 -8.81 21.31
C SER A 132 -20.34 -7.38 20.80
N TYR A 133 -19.81 -7.03 19.64
CA TYR A 133 -20.05 -5.73 19.01
C TYR A 133 -21.48 -5.60 18.49
N LEU A 134 -22.04 -6.67 17.91
CA LEU A 134 -23.42 -6.69 17.41
C LEU A 134 -24.44 -6.63 18.55
N GLU A 135 -24.18 -7.32 19.66
CA GLU A 135 -25.05 -7.31 20.86
C GLU A 135 -25.13 -5.95 21.54
N LYS A 136 -24.12 -5.11 21.40
CA LYS A 136 -24.10 -3.75 21.97
C LYS A 136 -24.96 -2.75 21.20
N GLU A 137 -25.60 -3.17 20.09
CA GLU A 137 -26.40 -2.34 19.18
C GLU A 137 -25.68 -1.05 18.71
N GLU A 138 -24.34 -1.04 18.74
CA GLU A 138 -23.56 0.09 18.27
C GLU A 138 -23.60 0.15 16.74
N ILE A 139 -23.80 1.36 16.19
CA ILE A 139 -23.64 1.60 14.75
C ILE A 139 -22.19 1.27 14.39
N ILE A 140 -21.97 0.22 13.60
CA ILE A 140 -20.64 -0.16 13.12
C ILE A 140 -20.22 0.80 12.02
N ASP A 141 -19.57 1.89 12.41
CA ASP A 141 -18.90 2.81 11.50
C ASP A 141 -17.46 2.36 11.16
N SER A 142 -16.75 3.16 10.34
CA SER A 142 -15.36 2.85 9.96
C SER A 142 -14.42 2.73 11.17
N ARG A 143 -14.67 3.52 12.21
CA ARG A 143 -13.81 3.58 13.40
C ARG A 143 -14.07 2.39 14.30
N ALA A 144 -15.33 2.05 14.56
CA ALA A 144 -15.74 0.85 15.27
C ALA A 144 -15.18 -0.41 14.59
N LEU A 145 -15.24 -0.47 13.25
CA LEU A 145 -14.64 -1.57 12.48
C LEU A 145 -13.12 -1.63 12.63
N SER A 146 -12.43 -0.49 12.60
CA SER A 146 -10.98 -0.43 12.82
C SER A 146 -10.62 -0.90 14.23
N LYS A 147 -11.36 -0.46 15.25
CA LYS A 147 -11.17 -0.90 16.65
C LYS A 147 -11.35 -2.41 16.79
N LEU A 148 -12.47 -2.95 16.30
CA LEU A 148 -12.76 -4.39 16.28
C LEU A 148 -11.62 -5.20 15.66
N ILE A 149 -11.14 -4.78 14.49
CA ILE A 149 -10.05 -5.44 13.78
C ILE A 149 -8.76 -5.47 14.61
N VAL A 150 -8.40 -4.36 15.25
CA VAL A 150 -7.16 -4.26 16.02
C VAL A 150 -7.25 -5.08 17.30
N GLU A 151 -8.40 -5.09 17.96
CA GLU A 151 -8.64 -5.94 19.14
C GLU A 151 -8.53 -7.43 18.82
N ILE A 152 -9.14 -7.88 17.71
CA ILE A 152 -9.04 -9.27 17.23
C ILE A 152 -7.57 -9.64 16.98
N MET A 153 -6.85 -8.78 16.23
CA MET A 153 -5.45 -9.05 15.88
C MET A 153 -4.54 -9.01 17.10
N GLN A 154 -4.76 -8.07 18.04
CA GLN A 154 -4.01 -7.98 19.29
C GLN A 154 -4.22 -9.23 20.15
N THR A 155 -5.47 -9.67 20.28
CA THR A 155 -5.83 -10.86 21.05
C THR A 155 -5.22 -12.11 20.43
N TRP A 156 -5.34 -12.26 19.10
CA TRP A 156 -4.79 -13.42 18.41
C TRP A 156 -3.27 -13.46 18.47
N LEU A 157 -2.60 -12.36 18.11
CA LEU A 157 -1.14 -12.34 18.04
C LEU A 157 -0.52 -12.40 19.43
N PHE A 158 -0.96 -11.55 20.36
CA PHE A 158 -0.27 -11.31 21.61
C PHE A 158 -0.97 -11.92 22.83
N GLY A 159 -2.17 -12.49 22.69
CA GLY A 159 -2.97 -12.97 23.80
C GLY A 159 -3.49 -11.84 24.70
N ASP A 160 -3.51 -10.61 24.18
CA ASP A 160 -3.85 -9.41 24.94
C ASP A 160 -5.23 -8.91 24.52
N SER A 161 -6.21 -9.02 25.42
CA SER A 161 -7.59 -8.53 25.24
C SER A 161 -7.81 -7.13 25.82
N GLY A 162 -6.74 -6.41 26.18
CA GLY A 162 -6.81 -5.06 26.70
C GLY A 162 -7.30 -4.06 25.65
N GLU A 163 -7.90 -2.97 26.12
CA GLU A 163 -8.40 -1.91 25.25
C GLU A 163 -7.27 -1.26 24.45
N VAL A 164 -7.56 -1.01 23.17
CA VAL A 164 -6.65 -0.32 22.25
C VAL A 164 -6.92 1.18 22.34
N SER A 165 -5.88 1.98 22.53
CA SER A 165 -6.03 3.42 22.68
C SER A 165 -6.54 4.08 21.39
N ASP A 166 -7.31 5.16 21.54
CA ASP A 166 -7.90 5.89 20.43
C ASP A 166 -6.86 6.45 19.46
N GLU A 167 -5.66 6.80 19.95
CA GLU A 167 -4.56 7.30 19.12
C GLU A 167 -4.01 6.21 18.20
N VAL A 168 -3.94 4.96 18.67
CA VAL A 168 -3.51 3.82 17.85
C VAL A 168 -4.54 3.53 16.77
N ILE A 169 -5.83 3.57 17.11
CA ILE A 169 -6.91 3.38 16.14
C ILE A 169 -6.87 4.49 15.07
N ALA A 170 -6.76 5.75 15.49
CA ALA A 170 -6.63 6.88 14.57
C ALA A 170 -5.40 6.73 13.66
N ALA A 171 -4.30 6.21 14.20
CA ALA A 171 -3.09 5.98 13.40
C ALA A 171 -3.26 4.93 12.32
N ILE A 172 -3.95 3.84 12.65
CA ILE A 172 -4.26 2.76 11.71
C ILE A 172 -5.24 3.24 10.63
N GLU A 173 -6.23 4.06 10.98
CA GLU A 173 -7.13 4.69 10.00
C GLU A 173 -6.39 5.61 9.04
N GLU A 174 -5.46 6.43 9.55
CA GLU A 174 -4.64 7.31 8.71
C GLU A 174 -3.76 6.50 7.74
N TRP A 175 -3.21 5.38 8.18
CA TRP A 175 -2.51 4.44 7.31
C TRP A 175 -3.40 3.80 6.24
N ARG A 176 -4.64 3.44 6.56
CA ARG A 176 -5.60 2.90 5.58
C ARG A 176 -5.87 3.88 4.44
N LYS A 177 -5.77 5.20 4.67
CA LYS A 177 -5.94 6.22 3.61
C LYS A 177 -4.85 6.14 2.54
N GLU A 178 -3.63 5.73 2.88
CA GLU A 178 -2.56 5.54 1.90
C GLU A 178 -2.85 4.36 0.97
N ILE A 179 -3.47 3.30 1.50
CA ILE A 179 -3.84 2.10 0.73
C ILE A 179 -5.06 2.38 -0.17
N ALA A 180 -6.12 2.95 0.41
CA ALA A 180 -7.42 2.99 -0.24
C ALA A 180 -7.66 4.24 -1.10
N ILE A 181 -7.13 5.41 -0.69
CA ILE A 181 -7.50 6.71 -1.28
C ILE A 181 -6.31 7.35 -2.01
N LYS A 182 -5.13 6.71 -2.00
CA LYS A 182 -3.86 7.32 -2.45
C LYS A 182 -3.56 8.64 -1.71
N GLY A 183 -4.02 8.75 -0.45
CA GLY A 183 -3.66 9.83 0.45
C GLY A 183 -2.25 9.65 1.01
N ARG A 184 -1.81 10.59 1.85
CA ARG A 184 -0.55 10.50 2.59
C ARG A 184 -0.83 10.71 4.08
N GLY A 185 -0.51 9.71 4.88
CA GLY A 185 -0.56 9.79 6.34
C GLY A 185 0.65 10.54 6.87
N GLY A 186 0.47 11.27 7.97
CA GLY A 186 1.56 12.02 8.63
C GLY A 186 2.59 11.09 9.26
N ASP A 187 3.88 11.40 9.11
CA ASP A 187 5.00 10.55 9.54
C ASP A 187 4.98 10.24 11.06
N GLU A 188 4.52 11.18 11.89
CA GLU A 188 4.38 11.00 13.35
C GLU A 188 3.35 9.93 13.71
N VAL A 189 2.22 9.93 13.00
CA VAL A 189 1.14 8.96 13.16
C VAL A 189 1.63 7.55 12.82
N LYS A 190 2.51 7.47 11.81
CA LYS A 190 3.14 6.21 11.41
C LYS A 190 4.09 5.70 12.48
N ALA A 191 4.94 6.57 13.02
CA ALA A 191 5.86 6.22 14.08
C ALA A 191 5.13 5.71 15.33
N LEU A 192 3.96 6.29 15.66
CA LEU A 192 3.13 5.82 16.76
C LEU A 192 2.70 4.36 16.59
N ALA A 193 2.11 4.00 15.45
CA ALA A 193 1.67 2.63 15.18
C ALA A 193 2.83 1.61 15.23
N VAL A 194 4.00 1.98 14.71
CA VAL A 194 5.21 1.15 14.79
C VAL A 194 5.67 0.97 16.24
N SER A 195 5.78 2.05 17.00
CA SER A 195 6.21 2.00 18.40
C SER A 195 5.27 1.17 19.26
N TRP A 196 3.96 1.20 18.97
CA TRP A 196 2.97 0.39 19.66
C TRP A 196 3.18 -1.11 19.39
N ILE A 197 3.35 -1.52 18.13
CA ILE A 197 3.65 -2.92 17.76
C ILE A 197 4.96 -3.38 18.41
N GLN A 198 6.02 -2.58 18.29
CA GLN A 198 7.31 -2.87 18.92
C GLN A 198 7.16 -3.02 20.44
N GLY A 199 6.37 -2.17 21.09
CA GLY A 199 6.05 -2.28 22.51
C GLY A 199 5.37 -3.61 22.88
N LYS A 200 4.43 -4.09 22.05
CA LYS A 200 3.79 -5.40 22.23
C LYS A 200 4.80 -6.55 22.05
N ILE A 201 5.63 -6.49 21.02
CA ILE A 201 6.68 -7.50 20.77
C ILE A 201 7.66 -7.55 21.94
N ARG A 202 8.13 -6.40 22.45
CA ARG A 202 9.08 -6.33 23.57
C ARG A 202 8.55 -7.01 24.84
N ARG A 203 7.24 -6.89 25.10
CA ARG A 203 6.59 -7.51 26.26
C ARG A 203 6.24 -8.98 26.03
N ASN A 204 6.14 -9.41 24.77
CA ASN A 204 5.81 -10.78 24.41
C ASN A 204 7.09 -11.58 24.15
N ARG A 205 7.53 -12.31 25.18
CA ARG A 205 8.76 -13.10 25.16
C ARG A 205 8.87 -14.03 23.94
N LYS A 206 7.77 -14.68 23.54
CA LYS A 206 7.72 -15.59 22.39
C LYS A 206 8.15 -14.89 21.10
N TYR A 207 7.69 -13.67 20.84
CA TYR A 207 8.10 -12.94 19.63
C TYR A 207 9.45 -12.27 19.79
N PHE A 208 9.75 -11.72 20.97
CA PHE A 208 11.04 -11.10 21.23
C PHE A 208 12.19 -12.08 20.97
N GLU A 209 12.07 -13.34 21.38
CA GLU A 209 13.12 -14.36 21.21
C GLU A 209 13.41 -14.70 19.73
N ILE A 210 12.52 -14.41 18.78
CA ILE A 210 12.71 -14.74 17.35
C ILE A 210 13.87 -13.93 16.75
N PHE A 211 13.86 -12.61 16.96
CA PHE A 211 14.86 -11.70 16.36
C PHE A 211 15.58 -10.81 17.41
N GLY A 212 15.18 -10.86 18.68
CA GLY A 212 15.79 -10.10 19.76
C GLY A 212 15.73 -8.59 19.55
N GLU A 213 16.85 -7.91 19.76
CA GLU A 213 16.95 -6.46 19.57
C GLU A 213 16.74 -6.00 18.12
N LYS A 214 16.88 -6.92 17.13
CA LYS A 214 16.71 -6.58 15.72
C LYS A 214 15.31 -6.06 15.38
N TRP A 215 14.31 -6.44 16.18
CA TRP A 215 12.95 -5.89 16.11
C TRP A 215 12.90 -4.36 16.24
N PHE A 216 13.90 -3.74 16.87
CA PHE A 216 13.90 -2.31 17.19
C PHE A 216 14.95 -1.53 16.40
N THR A 217 15.93 -2.22 15.81
CA THR A 217 17.04 -1.57 15.10
C THR A 217 16.84 -1.50 13.60
N ASP A 218 16.05 -2.41 13.03
CA ASP A 218 15.92 -2.53 11.57
C ASP A 218 14.48 -2.80 11.13
N ALA A 219 14.02 -2.01 10.16
CA ALA A 219 12.69 -2.09 9.57
C ALA A 219 12.42 -3.42 8.87
N GLU A 220 13.45 -4.11 8.37
CA GLU A 220 13.31 -5.42 7.71
C GLU A 220 12.71 -6.51 8.63
N TYR A 221 12.75 -6.33 9.95
CA TYR A 221 12.25 -7.34 10.89
C TYR A 221 10.79 -7.12 11.26
N TRP A 222 10.31 -5.87 11.41
CA TRP A 222 8.94 -5.56 11.86
C TRP A 222 7.97 -5.15 10.75
N SER A 223 8.44 -4.90 9.53
CA SER A 223 7.57 -4.37 8.47
C SER A 223 6.56 -5.39 7.91
N ASP A 224 6.84 -6.70 8.01
CA ASP A 224 5.97 -7.75 7.46
C ASP A 224 4.74 -8.08 8.33
N TRP A 225 4.62 -7.48 9.52
CA TRP A 225 3.43 -7.59 10.37
C TRP A 225 2.18 -6.97 9.70
N GLN A 226 2.35 -5.99 8.81
CA GLN A 226 1.24 -5.43 8.03
C GLN A 226 0.71 -6.39 6.97
N TRP A 227 1.57 -7.20 6.35
CA TRP A 227 1.13 -8.20 5.39
C TRP A 227 0.33 -9.30 6.08
N LEU A 228 0.76 -9.68 7.29
CA LEU A 228 0.04 -10.64 8.13
C LEU A 228 -1.33 -10.15 8.55
N SER A 229 -1.43 -8.91 9.02
CA SER A 229 -2.74 -8.35 9.37
C SER A 229 -3.63 -8.21 8.13
N ALA A 230 -3.12 -7.71 7.00
CA ALA A 230 -3.91 -7.59 5.77
C ALA A 230 -4.40 -8.96 5.23
N HIS A 231 -3.55 -9.98 5.24
CA HIS A 231 -3.91 -11.30 4.72
C HIS A 231 -4.79 -12.11 5.69
N ALA A 232 -4.52 -12.01 7.00
CA ALA A 232 -5.34 -12.59 8.05
C ALA A 232 -6.75 -11.98 8.04
N LEU A 233 -6.84 -10.65 7.90
CA LEU A 233 -8.12 -9.93 7.82
C LEU A 233 -8.89 -10.27 6.54
N ARG A 234 -8.20 -10.45 5.40
CA ARG A 234 -8.86 -10.89 4.16
C ARG A 234 -9.44 -12.30 4.29
N SER A 235 -8.72 -13.20 4.96
CA SER A 235 -9.15 -14.58 5.18
C SER A 235 -10.28 -14.67 6.21
N ALA A 236 -10.23 -13.85 7.27
CA ALA A 236 -11.30 -13.72 8.25
C ALA A 236 -12.56 -13.08 7.64
N SER A 237 -12.41 -12.01 6.87
CA SER A 237 -13.50 -11.34 6.14
C SER A 237 -14.21 -12.30 5.19
N GLN A 238 -13.49 -13.08 4.38
CA GLN A 238 -14.09 -14.07 3.47
C GLN A 238 -14.88 -15.17 4.22
N ARG A 239 -14.50 -15.51 5.45
CA ARG A 239 -15.24 -16.47 6.29
C ARG A 239 -16.46 -15.81 6.94
N LEU A 240 -16.35 -14.57 7.41
CA LEU A 240 -17.49 -13.79 7.95
C LEU A 240 -18.56 -13.53 6.88
N THR A 241 -18.16 -13.24 5.63
CA THR A 241 -19.12 -13.10 4.52
C THR A 241 -19.86 -14.41 4.22
N ARG A 242 -19.25 -15.59 4.48
CA ARG A 242 -19.93 -16.89 4.32
C ARG A 242 -20.90 -17.20 5.47
N LEU A 243 -20.70 -16.63 6.65
CA LEU A 243 -21.59 -16.80 7.80
C LEU A 243 -22.85 -15.95 7.67
N ASN A 244 -22.78 -14.76 7.05
CA ASN A 244 -23.94 -13.90 6.77
C ASN A 244 -24.81 -14.33 5.58
N TYR A 245 -24.48 -15.45 4.90
CA TYR A 245 -25.25 -16.01 3.78
C TYR A 245 -25.85 -17.40 4.09
N LYS A 246 -25.94 -17.77 5.37
CA LYS A 246 -26.74 -18.90 5.87
C LYS A 246 -27.82 -18.39 6.80
#